data_AF-A0A3P8J679-F1
#
_entry.id   AF-A0A3P8J679-F1
#
_cell.length_a   1.000
_cell.length_b   1.000
_cell.length_c   1.000
_cell.angle_alpha   90.00
_cell.angle_beta   90.00
_cell.angle_gamma   90.00
#
_symmetry.space_group_name_H-M   'P 1'
#
loop_
_entity.id
_entity.type
_entity.pdbx_description
1 polymer ?
#
loop_
_entity_poly.entity_id
_entity_poly.type
_entity_poly.pdbx_seq_one_letter_code
_entity_poly.pdbx_strand_id
1 'polypeptide(L)'
;MGDTAEGKNIAHQVKKMNMDGVRYVRDRFNVPVADADIEKLPYVTFPEGSEEHTYLHAQREKLHGYLPTRQPNFDEKLELPTLGDFGPLLEEQNKEISTTIAFVRALNVMLKNKSIKDRLVPIIADEARTFGMEGLFRQIGIYSPNGQQYTPQDREQVAYYKEDEKGQILQEGINELGAGGILAGRCDLLQHQQPADDPVLHLLLHVGFQRIGDLCWQAGDQQARGFLVGVLPVVRR
;
A
#
# COMPACT_ATOMS: atom_id res chain seq x y z
N MET A 1 0.54 28.34 23.54
CA MET A 1 0.54 29.70 22.95
C MET A 1 -0.88 30.21 23.08
N GLY A 2 -1.30 30.69 24.26
CA GLY A 2 -2.71 30.99 24.57
C GLY A 2 -3.31 32.04 23.63
N ASP A 3 -3.25 33.32 24.00
CA ASP A 3 -3.83 34.41 23.18
C ASP A 3 -3.25 34.52 21.77
N THR A 4 -2.03 34.01 21.57
CA THR A 4 -1.25 34.14 20.33
C THR A 4 -1.63 33.15 19.24
N ALA A 5 -2.19 31.97 19.53
CA ALA A 5 -2.47 30.98 18.48
C ALA A 5 -3.42 29.82 18.88
N GLU A 6 -3.68 29.58 20.17
CA GLU A 6 -4.46 28.41 20.60
C GLU A 6 -5.91 28.51 20.12
N GLY A 7 -6.30 27.63 19.19
CA GLY A 7 -7.61 27.62 18.56
C GLY A 7 -7.87 28.72 17.53
N LYS A 8 -6.86 29.53 17.17
CA LYS A 8 -7.00 30.61 16.18
C LYS A 8 -6.32 30.21 14.87
N ASN A 9 -7.06 30.26 13.76
CA ASN A 9 -6.52 30.05 12.41
C ASN A 9 -5.78 31.33 11.96
N ILE A 10 -4.66 31.66 12.62
CA ILE A 10 -3.97 32.92 12.41
C ILE A 10 -3.18 32.84 11.11
N ALA A 11 -3.52 33.74 10.19
CA ALA A 11 -2.87 33.92 8.91
C ALA A 11 -1.37 34.23 9.04
N HIS A 12 -0.67 34.02 7.91
CA HIS A 12 0.74 34.16 7.54
C HIS A 12 1.49 35.47 7.95
N GLN A 13 1.01 36.23 8.94
CA GLN A 13 1.57 37.52 9.39
C GLN A 13 2.35 37.46 10.71
N VAL A 14 2.44 36.31 11.38
CA VAL A 14 3.32 36.16 12.55
C VAL A 14 4.77 35.94 12.10
N LYS A 15 5.34 36.93 11.41
CA LYS A 15 6.73 36.91 10.91
C LYS A 15 7.76 37.12 12.03
N LYS A 16 7.33 37.58 13.20
CA LYS A 16 8.14 37.76 14.41
C LYS A 16 7.55 36.93 15.53
N MET A 17 8.31 35.95 16.02
CA MET A 17 7.92 35.17 17.18
C MET A 17 7.93 36.09 18.41
N ASN A 18 6.77 36.28 19.05
CA ASN A 18 6.68 37.08 20.26
C ASN A 18 7.21 36.25 21.45
N MET A 19 8.30 36.71 22.07
CA MET A 19 8.92 36.03 23.22
C MET A 19 7.99 35.95 24.44
N ASP A 20 7.03 36.86 24.57
CA ASP A 20 6.01 36.78 25.62
C ASP A 20 5.13 35.53 25.47
N GLY A 21 4.85 35.12 24.23
CA GLY A 21 4.11 33.90 23.93
C GLY A 21 4.91 32.63 24.25
N VAL A 22 6.23 32.66 24.05
CA VAL A 22 7.14 31.56 24.40
C VAL A 22 7.27 31.45 25.93
N ARG A 23 7.43 32.57 26.64
CA ARG A 23 7.42 32.64 28.11
C ARG A 23 6.12 32.08 28.69
N TYR A 24 4.98 32.48 28.13
CA TYR A 24 3.68 31.93 28.50
C TYR A 24 3.62 30.40 28.36
N VAL A 25 4.10 29.83 27.25
CA VAL A 25 4.12 28.36 27.05
C VAL A 25 5.00 27.68 28.09
N ARG A 26 6.21 28.19 28.32
CA ARG A 26 7.12 27.66 29.33
C ARG A 26 6.46 27.66 30.71
N ASP A 27 5.88 28.78 31.12
CA ASP A 27 5.28 28.94 32.45
C ASP A 27 4.02 28.08 32.60
N ARG A 28 3.20 27.98 31.53
CA ARG A 28 1.95 27.21 31.51
C ARG A 28 2.15 25.69 31.61
N PHE A 29 3.24 25.18 31.03
CA PHE A 29 3.59 23.75 31.05
C PHE A 29 4.77 23.43 31.98
N ASN A 30 5.21 24.42 32.77
CA ASN A 30 6.33 24.29 33.71
C ASN A 30 7.59 23.69 33.07
N VAL A 31 7.90 24.12 31.84
CA VAL A 31 9.05 23.60 31.08
C VAL A 31 10.35 24.02 31.76
N PRO A 32 11.31 23.10 32.01
CA PRO A 32 12.52 23.37 32.77
C PRO A 32 13.58 24.13 31.95
N VAL A 33 13.27 25.39 31.60
CA VAL A 33 14.15 26.29 30.85
C VAL A 33 14.27 27.60 31.60
N ALA A 34 15.51 28.02 31.88
CA ALA A 34 15.78 29.28 32.58
C ALA A 34 15.37 30.50 31.73
N ASP A 35 14.96 31.60 32.40
CA ASP A 35 14.63 32.87 31.74
C ASP A 35 15.78 33.39 30.85
N ALA A 36 17.03 33.22 31.29
CA ALA A 36 18.21 33.68 30.55
C ALA A 36 18.43 32.91 29.23
N ASP A 37 17.92 31.69 29.12
CA ASP A 37 18.13 30.82 27.96
C ASP A 37 16.93 30.81 27.01
N ILE A 38 15.78 31.38 27.40
CA ILE A 38 14.55 31.29 26.60
C ILE A 38 14.68 31.94 25.22
N GLU A 39 15.48 32.99 25.09
CA GLU A 39 15.73 33.68 23.81
C GLU A 39 16.52 32.82 22.82
N LYS A 40 17.23 31.80 23.30
CA LYS A 40 17.98 30.85 22.46
C LYS A 40 17.10 29.73 21.91
N LEU A 41 15.84 29.64 22.36
CA LEU A 41 14.89 28.58 22.01
C LEU A 41 15.49 27.16 22.19
N PRO A 42 16.00 26.81 23.39
CA PRO A 42 16.72 25.57 23.59
C PRO A 42 15.79 24.35 23.51
N TYR A 43 16.32 23.25 22.99
CA TYR A 43 15.69 21.94 23.14
C TYR A 43 15.88 21.41 24.56
N VAL A 44 14.82 20.81 25.11
CA VAL A 44 14.86 20.10 26.39
C VAL A 44 15.15 18.63 26.11
N THR A 45 16.06 18.05 26.89
CA THR A 45 16.36 16.61 26.86
C THR A 45 16.27 16.07 28.28
N PHE A 46 15.95 14.78 28.41
CA PHE A 46 15.97 14.10 29.70
C PHE A 46 17.29 13.35 29.84
N PRO A 47 18.12 13.67 30.85
CA PRO A 47 19.37 12.95 31.09
C PRO A 47 19.13 11.47 31.35
N GLU A 48 20.08 10.63 30.94
CA GLU A 48 20.05 9.21 31.24
C GLU A 48 20.03 8.99 32.77
N GLY A 49 19.12 8.14 33.24
CA GLY A 49 18.89 7.89 34.67
C GLY A 49 17.90 8.84 35.36
N SER A 50 17.36 9.86 34.68
CA SER A 50 16.24 10.64 35.23
C SER A 50 14.95 9.81 35.28
N GLU A 51 14.00 10.22 36.11
CA GLU A 51 12.69 9.55 36.20
C GLU A 51 11.95 9.61 34.86
N GLU A 52 12.00 10.76 34.18
CA GLU A 52 11.35 10.98 32.89
C GLU A 52 11.98 10.13 31.78
N HIS A 53 13.30 10.08 31.71
CA HIS A 53 14.01 9.23 30.75
C HIS A 53 13.63 7.76 30.95
N THR A 54 13.72 7.28 32.20
CA THR A 54 13.41 5.90 32.55
C THR A 54 11.96 5.55 32.21
N TYR A 55 11.01 6.41 32.59
CA TYR A 55 9.59 6.20 32.31
C TYR A 55 9.30 6.21 30.80
N LEU A 56 9.82 7.20 30.07
CA LEU A 56 9.60 7.32 28.62
C LEU A 56 10.06 6.05 27.89
N HIS A 57 11.29 5.61 28.14
CA HIS A 57 11.88 4.46 27.46
C HIS A 57 11.23 3.13 27.90
N ALA A 58 10.92 2.95 29.19
CA ALA A 58 10.26 1.75 29.69
C ALA A 58 8.85 1.55 29.08
N GLN A 59 8.09 2.64 28.88
CA GLN A 59 6.77 2.55 28.25
C GLN A 59 6.88 2.21 26.76
N ARG A 60 7.89 2.73 26.06
CA ARG A 60 8.17 2.36 24.67
C ARG A 60 8.59 0.91 24.53
N GLU A 61 9.43 0.42 25.43
CA GLU A 61 9.89 -0.98 25.44
C GLU A 61 8.74 -1.97 25.67
N LYS A 62 7.82 -1.68 26.60
CA LYS A 62 6.57 -2.46 26.79
C LYS A 62 5.70 -2.51 25.54
N LEU A 63 5.83 -1.54 24.64
CA LEU A 63 5.11 -1.41 23.37
C LEU A 63 5.97 -1.76 22.16
N HIS A 64 6.98 -2.62 22.35
CA HIS A 64 7.85 -3.15 21.29
C HIS A 64 8.75 -2.13 20.58
N GLY A 65 9.10 -1.03 21.25
CA GLY A 65 10.10 -0.06 20.77
C GLY A 65 9.52 1.30 20.40
N TYR A 66 10.13 1.99 19.45
CA TYR A 66 9.74 3.35 19.03
C TYR A 66 8.91 3.32 17.74
N LEU A 67 8.05 4.32 17.56
CA LEU A 67 7.32 4.57 16.31
C LEU A 67 7.20 6.08 16.08
N PRO A 68 7.25 6.56 14.82
CA PRO A 68 7.32 5.77 13.58
C PRO A 68 8.73 5.24 13.26
N THR A 69 8.81 4.04 12.71
CA THR A 69 10.03 3.42 12.16
C THR A 69 9.70 2.76 10.84
N ARG A 70 10.60 2.84 9.85
CA ARG A 70 10.39 2.26 8.52
C ARG A 70 11.56 1.35 8.14
N GLN A 71 11.28 0.11 7.75
CA GLN A 71 12.26 -0.76 7.12
C GLN A 71 12.23 -0.54 5.60
N PRO A 72 13.35 -0.17 4.95
CA PRO A 72 13.33 0.19 3.53
C PRO A 72 13.32 -1.02 2.59
N ASN A 73 13.79 -2.19 3.04
CA ASN A 73 13.94 -3.39 2.23
C ASN A 73 13.42 -4.60 3.02
N PHE A 74 12.99 -5.63 2.28
CA PHE A 74 12.70 -6.95 2.81
C PHE A 74 13.98 -7.79 2.91
N ASP A 75 14.03 -8.71 3.86
CA ASP A 75 15.20 -9.58 4.09
C ASP A 75 15.18 -10.86 3.24
N GLU A 76 13.99 -11.33 2.82
CA GLU A 76 13.85 -12.59 2.10
C GLU A 76 14.30 -12.48 0.63
N LYS A 77 15.19 -13.37 0.20
CA LYS A 77 15.57 -13.46 -1.21
C LYS A 77 14.56 -14.30 -2.00
N LEU A 78 13.92 -13.69 -3.01
CA LEU A 78 13.03 -14.40 -3.92
C LEU A 78 13.73 -15.01 -5.12
N GLU A 79 13.30 -16.22 -5.48
CA GLU A 79 13.71 -16.90 -6.71
C GLU A 79 12.71 -16.56 -7.83
N LEU A 80 12.96 -15.43 -8.47
CA LEU A 80 12.11 -14.88 -9.53
C LEU A 80 12.17 -15.74 -10.80
N PRO A 81 11.08 -15.79 -11.60
CA PRO A 81 11.12 -16.42 -12.91
C PRO A 81 12.15 -15.74 -13.80
N THR A 82 12.91 -16.55 -14.52
CA THR A 82 13.87 -16.09 -15.52
C THR A 82 13.16 -15.67 -16.80
N LEU A 83 13.83 -14.90 -17.66
CA LEU A 83 13.29 -14.57 -18.97
C LEU A 83 12.97 -15.81 -19.81
N GLY A 84 13.73 -16.91 -19.62
CA GLY A 84 13.51 -18.19 -20.29
C GLY A 84 12.17 -18.85 -19.93
N ASP A 85 11.66 -18.63 -18.71
CA ASP A 85 10.35 -19.15 -18.28
C ASP A 85 9.19 -18.52 -19.08
N PHE A 86 9.41 -17.34 -19.65
CA PHE A 86 8.47 -16.65 -20.54
C PHE A 86 8.66 -17.02 -22.02
N GLY A 87 9.49 -18.02 -22.34
CA GLY A 87 9.82 -18.46 -23.71
C GLY A 87 8.64 -18.49 -24.70
N PRO A 88 7.48 -19.08 -24.37
CA PRO A 88 6.32 -19.11 -25.27
C PRO A 88 5.75 -17.74 -25.67
N LEU A 89 6.08 -16.66 -24.93
CA LEU A 89 5.71 -15.28 -25.26
C LEU A 89 6.79 -14.55 -26.06
N LEU A 90 8.01 -15.08 -26.12
CA LEU A 90 9.13 -14.51 -26.86
C LEU A 90 9.16 -15.00 -28.32
N GLU A 91 8.45 -16.08 -28.61
CA GLU A 91 8.28 -16.64 -29.94
C GLU A 91 7.14 -15.96 -30.72
N GLU A 92 7.20 -16.06 -32.04
CA GLU A 92 6.11 -15.61 -32.91
C GLU A 92 4.82 -16.37 -32.61
N GLN A 93 3.72 -15.62 -32.46
CA GLN A 93 2.44 -16.20 -32.05
C GLN A 93 1.68 -16.74 -33.25
N ASN A 94 1.28 -18.01 -33.18
CA ASN A 94 0.50 -18.69 -34.23
C ASN A 94 -0.89 -18.05 -34.51
N LYS A 95 -1.35 -17.18 -33.62
CA LYS A 95 -2.61 -16.44 -33.74
C LYS A 95 -2.37 -15.01 -33.31
N GLU A 96 -3.12 -14.09 -33.90
CA GLU A 96 -3.18 -12.72 -33.43
C GLU A 96 -3.68 -12.70 -31.98
N ILE A 97 -2.88 -12.09 -31.10
CA ILE A 97 -3.23 -11.87 -29.70
C ILE A 97 -3.04 -10.39 -29.36
N SER A 98 -3.85 -9.89 -28.43
CA SER A 98 -3.63 -8.56 -27.86
C SER A 98 -2.53 -8.60 -26.80
N THR A 99 -1.98 -7.43 -26.47
CA THR A 99 -1.06 -7.28 -25.34
C THR A 99 -1.70 -7.66 -24.00
N THR A 100 -3.02 -7.49 -23.85
CA THR A 100 -3.79 -7.97 -22.69
C THR A 100 -3.73 -9.49 -22.57
N ILE A 101 -3.91 -10.22 -23.69
CA ILE A 101 -3.79 -11.69 -23.70
C ILE A 101 -2.35 -12.10 -23.36
N ALA A 102 -1.34 -11.41 -23.90
CA ALA A 102 0.05 -11.64 -23.56
C ALA A 102 0.33 -11.41 -22.06
N PHE A 103 -0.25 -10.36 -21.47
CA PHE A 103 -0.16 -10.06 -20.04
C PHE A 103 -0.78 -11.17 -19.17
N VAL A 104 -1.99 -11.65 -19.48
CA VAL A 104 -2.62 -12.75 -18.74
C VAL A 104 -1.79 -14.04 -18.85
N ARG A 105 -1.16 -14.29 -20.00
CA ARG A 105 -0.21 -15.41 -20.17
C ARG A 105 1.05 -15.23 -19.33
N ALA A 106 1.61 -14.03 -19.25
CA ALA A 106 2.76 -13.73 -18.40
C ALA A 106 2.41 -13.93 -16.92
N LEU A 107 1.21 -13.52 -16.49
CA LEU A 107 0.71 -13.76 -15.14
C LEU A 107 0.59 -15.26 -14.84
N ASN A 108 0.13 -16.06 -15.80
CA ASN A 108 0.10 -17.52 -15.68
C ASN A 108 1.48 -18.17 -15.54
N VAL A 109 2.52 -17.61 -16.17
CA VAL A 109 3.91 -18.06 -15.95
C VAL A 109 4.33 -17.75 -14.51
N MET A 110 4.05 -16.54 -14.02
CA MET A 110 4.36 -16.14 -12.65
C MET A 110 3.60 -16.98 -11.60
N LEU A 111 2.34 -17.33 -11.86
CA LEU A 111 1.53 -18.22 -11.01
C LEU A 111 2.03 -19.67 -10.95
N LYS A 112 2.94 -20.07 -11.84
CA LYS A 112 3.60 -21.38 -11.78
C LYS A 112 4.91 -21.36 -10.99
N ASN A 113 5.50 -20.18 -10.76
CA ASN A 113 6.73 -20.04 -9.99
C ASN A 113 6.44 -20.27 -8.50
N LYS A 114 7.10 -21.26 -7.88
CA LYS A 114 6.86 -21.66 -6.48
C LYS A 114 7.20 -20.57 -5.46
N SER A 115 8.14 -19.67 -5.78
CA SER A 115 8.59 -18.60 -4.88
C SER A 115 7.60 -17.46 -4.80
N ILE A 116 6.92 -17.12 -5.91
CA ILE A 116 6.07 -15.92 -5.98
C ILE A 116 4.59 -16.18 -6.22
N LYS A 117 4.19 -17.41 -6.59
CA LYS A 117 2.81 -17.69 -7.01
C LYS A 117 1.75 -17.23 -6.01
N ASP A 118 2.00 -17.40 -4.70
CA ASP A 118 1.06 -17.07 -3.63
C ASP A 118 1.19 -15.59 -3.19
N ARG A 119 2.22 -14.89 -3.71
CA ARG A 119 2.51 -13.47 -3.46
C ARG A 119 1.93 -12.55 -4.53
N LEU A 120 1.44 -13.08 -5.65
CA LEU A 120 0.77 -12.26 -6.66
C LEU A 120 -0.60 -11.83 -6.13
N VAL A 121 -0.99 -10.57 -6.26
CA VAL A 121 -2.34 -10.13 -5.88
C VAL A 121 -2.95 -9.39 -7.07
N PRO A 122 -3.66 -10.12 -7.95
CA PRO A 122 -4.41 -9.49 -9.03
C PRO A 122 -5.58 -8.70 -8.44
N ILE A 123 -5.68 -7.41 -8.78
CA ILE A 123 -6.75 -6.51 -8.32
C ILE A 123 -7.58 -6.06 -9.52
N ILE A 124 -8.89 -6.25 -9.43
CA ILE A 124 -9.80 -5.96 -10.54
C ILE A 124 -10.90 -5.02 -10.06
N ALA A 125 -11.12 -3.95 -10.81
CA ALA A 125 -12.27 -3.08 -10.66
C ALA A 125 -13.37 -3.52 -11.63
N ASP A 126 -14.14 -4.53 -11.22
CA ASP A 126 -15.30 -5.11 -11.92
C ASP A 126 -15.03 -5.89 -13.23
N GLU A 127 -14.45 -5.26 -14.26
CA GLU A 127 -14.46 -5.71 -15.66
C GLU A 127 -13.52 -6.90 -16.02
N ALA A 128 -13.47 -7.94 -15.19
CA ALA A 128 -12.52 -9.05 -15.38
C ALA A 128 -12.66 -9.82 -16.70
N ARG A 129 -13.90 -10.02 -17.17
CA ARG A 129 -14.17 -10.73 -18.44
C ARG A 129 -13.67 -9.95 -19.65
N THR A 130 -13.78 -8.62 -19.63
CA THR A 130 -13.27 -7.72 -20.68
C THR A 130 -11.78 -7.92 -20.91
N PHE A 131 -11.04 -8.31 -19.86
CA PHE A 131 -9.60 -8.51 -19.90
C PHE A 131 -9.16 -9.97 -20.12
N GLY A 132 -10.10 -10.89 -20.31
CA GLY A 132 -9.81 -12.31 -20.49
C GLY A 132 -9.25 -12.99 -19.23
N MET A 133 -9.58 -12.47 -18.05
CA MET A 133 -9.11 -13.01 -16.77
C MET A 133 -10.00 -14.10 -16.18
N GLU A 134 -11.08 -14.46 -16.86
CA GLU A 134 -12.01 -15.52 -16.45
C GLU A 134 -11.33 -16.88 -16.17
N GLY A 135 -10.24 -17.20 -16.89
CA GLY A 135 -9.45 -18.40 -16.63
C GLY A 135 -8.72 -18.39 -15.28
N LEU A 136 -8.39 -17.21 -14.75
CA LEU A 136 -7.71 -17.06 -13.46
C LEU A 136 -8.65 -17.31 -12.28
N PHE A 137 -9.93 -16.97 -12.41
CA PHE A 137 -10.94 -17.18 -11.36
C PHE A 137 -11.04 -18.63 -10.94
N ARG A 138 -10.94 -19.56 -11.90
CA ARG A 138 -10.93 -20.99 -11.59
C ARG A 138 -9.63 -21.46 -10.95
N GLN A 139 -8.50 -20.87 -11.34
CA GLN A 139 -7.18 -21.30 -10.90
C GLN A 139 -6.85 -20.85 -9.48
N ILE A 140 -7.13 -19.58 -9.16
CA ILE A 140 -6.72 -18.94 -7.89
C ILE A 140 -7.88 -18.35 -7.08
N GLY A 141 -9.11 -18.35 -7.61
CA GLY A 141 -10.30 -17.91 -6.89
C GLY A 141 -10.36 -16.39 -6.66
N ILE A 142 -11.58 -15.92 -6.38
CA ILE A 142 -11.85 -14.56 -5.92
C ILE A 142 -11.93 -14.59 -4.39
N TYR A 143 -11.22 -13.68 -3.73
CA TYR A 143 -11.27 -13.56 -2.29
C TYR A 143 -12.65 -13.08 -1.83
N SER A 144 -13.30 -13.86 -0.98
CA SER A 144 -14.54 -13.49 -0.31
C SER A 144 -14.50 -14.03 1.13
N PRO A 145 -14.43 -13.17 2.16
CA PRO A 145 -14.32 -13.61 3.55
C PRO A 145 -15.57 -14.35 4.03
N ASN A 146 -16.68 -14.22 3.33
CA ASN A 146 -17.94 -14.90 3.63
C ASN A 146 -18.11 -16.17 2.79
N GLY A 147 -17.16 -16.47 1.91
CA GLY A 147 -17.27 -17.53 0.90
C GLY A 147 -18.39 -17.29 -0.12
N GLN A 148 -18.58 -18.27 -1.01
CA GLN A 148 -19.62 -18.24 -2.03
C GLN A 148 -21.02 -18.46 -1.40
N GLN A 149 -21.78 -17.37 -1.19
CA GLN A 149 -23.13 -17.41 -0.60
C GLN A 149 -24.26 -17.63 -1.61
N TYR A 150 -23.94 -17.74 -2.90
CA TYR A 150 -24.93 -17.78 -3.98
C TYR A 150 -24.46 -18.70 -5.10
N THR A 151 -25.39 -19.23 -5.90
CA THR A 151 -25.02 -20.05 -7.07
C THR A 151 -24.57 -19.13 -8.20
N PRO A 152 -23.34 -19.29 -8.72
CA PRO A 152 -22.87 -18.49 -9.84
C PRO A 152 -23.77 -18.63 -11.06
N GLN A 153 -24.09 -17.50 -11.71
CA GLN A 153 -24.92 -17.50 -12.93
C GLN A 153 -24.27 -18.31 -14.07
N ASP A 154 -22.95 -18.35 -14.09
CA ASP A 154 -22.13 -19.01 -15.10
C ASP A 154 -21.65 -20.40 -14.65
N ARG A 155 -22.29 -21.02 -13.65
CA ARG A 155 -21.94 -22.37 -13.16
C ARG A 155 -21.86 -23.42 -14.27
N GLU A 156 -22.64 -23.26 -15.34
CA GLU A 156 -22.64 -24.17 -16.49
C GLU A 156 -21.52 -23.88 -17.52
N GLN A 157 -20.79 -22.78 -17.35
CA GLN A 157 -19.65 -22.41 -18.20
C GLN A 157 -18.35 -23.01 -17.65
N VAL A 158 -17.40 -23.30 -18.56
CA VAL A 158 -16.10 -23.91 -18.22
C VAL A 158 -15.24 -23.01 -17.31
N ALA A 159 -15.49 -21.70 -17.35
CA ALA A 159 -14.81 -20.66 -16.59
C ALA A 159 -15.78 -19.94 -15.62
N TYR A 160 -16.55 -20.71 -14.85
CA TYR A 160 -17.36 -20.15 -13.77
C TYR A 160 -16.46 -19.53 -12.68
N TYR A 161 -16.91 -18.43 -12.07
CA TYR A 161 -16.16 -17.83 -10.95
C TYR A 161 -16.40 -18.60 -9.65
N LYS A 162 -15.35 -18.64 -8.82
CA LYS A 162 -15.40 -19.25 -7.49
C LYS A 162 -14.93 -18.21 -6.47
N GLU A 163 -15.81 -17.86 -5.55
CA GLU A 163 -15.46 -17.11 -4.35
C GLU A 163 -15.05 -18.06 -3.22
N ASP A 164 -13.96 -17.75 -2.54
CA ASP A 164 -13.42 -18.54 -1.44
C ASP A 164 -12.69 -17.61 -0.45
N GLU A 165 -12.66 -17.95 0.83
CA GLU A 165 -11.88 -17.25 1.85
C GLU A 165 -10.37 -17.30 1.52
N LYS A 166 -9.96 -18.32 0.76
CA LYS A 166 -8.58 -18.48 0.27
C LYS A 166 -8.36 -17.96 -1.14
N GLY A 167 -9.33 -17.24 -1.71
CA GLY A 167 -9.18 -16.64 -3.03
C GLY A 167 -8.06 -15.61 -3.03
N GLN A 168 -7.35 -15.51 -4.16
CA GLN A 168 -6.18 -14.64 -4.30
C GLN A 168 -6.48 -13.35 -5.08
N ILE A 169 -7.53 -13.36 -5.91
CA ILE A 169 -7.95 -12.20 -6.69
C ILE A 169 -8.82 -11.29 -5.83
N LEU A 170 -8.50 -10.00 -5.80
CA LEU A 170 -9.32 -8.98 -5.15
C LEU A 170 -10.22 -8.32 -6.20
N GLN A 171 -11.53 -8.41 -6.01
CA GLN A 171 -12.51 -7.79 -6.88
C GLN A 171 -13.25 -6.69 -6.11
N GLU A 172 -12.94 -5.44 -6.43
CA GLU A 172 -13.42 -4.25 -5.72
C GLU A 172 -14.69 -3.65 -6.33
N GLY A 173 -15.22 -4.27 -7.40
CA GLY A 173 -16.32 -3.72 -8.19
C GLY A 173 -15.95 -2.37 -8.84
N ILE A 174 -16.96 -1.51 -9.05
CA ILE A 174 -16.77 -0.17 -9.66
C ILE A 174 -16.22 0.80 -8.60
N ASN A 175 -14.97 0.59 -8.20
CA ASN A 175 -14.29 1.38 -7.19
C ASN A 175 -12.77 1.43 -7.44
N GLU A 176 -12.34 2.25 -8.40
CA GLU A 176 -10.93 2.35 -8.77
C GLU A 176 -10.07 2.94 -7.65
N LEU A 177 -10.65 3.83 -6.82
CA LEU A 177 -9.94 4.42 -5.69
C LEU A 177 -9.71 3.39 -4.58
N GLY A 178 -10.70 2.52 -4.28
CA GLY A 178 -10.52 1.40 -3.35
C GLY A 178 -9.49 0.39 -3.86
N ALA A 179 -9.58 0.04 -5.14
CA ALA A 179 -8.64 -0.86 -5.79
C ALA A 179 -7.20 -0.30 -5.83
N GLY A 180 -7.04 1.00 -6.10
CA GLY A 180 -5.76 1.70 -5.98
C GLY A 180 -5.28 1.84 -4.53
N GLY A 181 -6.21 1.95 -3.57
CA GLY A 181 -5.90 2.09 -2.15
C GLY A 181 -5.24 0.83 -1.60
N ILE A 182 -5.64 -0.34 -2.10
CA ILE A 182 -5.01 -1.62 -1.75
C ILE A 182 -3.58 -1.69 -2.27
N LEU A 183 -3.35 -1.22 -3.51
CA LEU A 183 -2.01 -1.11 -4.10
C LEU A 183 -1.09 -0.17 -3.29
N ALA A 184 -1.61 0.98 -2.85
CA ALA A 184 -0.85 1.95 -2.06
C ALA A 184 -0.64 1.47 -0.61
N GLY A 185 -1.71 1.01 0.06
CA GLY A 185 -1.70 0.63 1.48
C GLY A 185 -0.93 -0.65 1.79
N ARG A 186 -0.78 -1.59 0.85
CA ARG A 186 0.06 -2.78 1.06
C ARG A 186 1.55 -2.54 0.89
N CYS A 187 1.98 -1.32 0.61
CA CYS A 187 3.40 -0.94 0.72
C CYS A 187 3.87 -0.92 2.17
N ASP A 188 2.93 -0.89 3.13
CA ASP A 188 3.16 -1.02 4.57
C ASP A 188 3.40 -2.46 5.03
N LEU A 189 3.45 -3.43 4.11
CA LEU A 189 3.95 -4.79 4.42
C LEU A 189 5.40 -4.77 4.94
N LEU A 190 6.15 -3.68 4.71
CA LEU A 190 7.45 -3.38 5.35
C LEU A 190 7.36 -2.87 6.80
N GLN A 191 6.15 -2.73 7.37
CA GLN A 191 5.91 -2.24 8.73
C GLN A 191 5.46 -3.36 9.70
N HIS A 192 5.05 -4.53 9.22
CA HIS A 192 4.60 -5.63 10.07
C HIS A 192 5.68 -6.72 10.21
N GLN A 193 6.25 -6.87 11.42
CA GLN A 193 7.26 -7.88 11.78
C GLN A 193 6.72 -9.33 11.88
N GLN A 194 5.73 -9.71 11.08
CA GLN A 194 5.14 -11.06 10.98
C GLN A 194 4.72 -11.30 9.52
N PRO A 195 4.75 -12.57 9.03
CA PRO A 195 5.25 -13.01 7.72
C PRO A 195 4.48 -12.41 6.53
N ALA A 196 4.69 -11.12 6.38
CA ALA A 196 4.16 -10.27 5.35
C ALA A 196 5.33 -9.48 4.73
N ASP A 197 6.57 -9.96 4.95
CA ASP A 197 7.81 -9.55 4.26
C ASP A 197 7.81 -9.95 2.78
N ASP A 198 6.72 -10.55 2.32
CA ASP A 198 6.56 -11.11 1.01
C ASP A 198 6.18 -10.01 0.02
N PRO A 199 7.03 -9.68 -0.97
CA PRO A 199 6.69 -8.62 -1.91
C PRO A 199 5.50 -9.08 -2.74
N VAL A 200 4.39 -8.37 -2.54
CA VAL A 200 3.13 -8.66 -3.20
C VAL A 200 3.08 -7.93 -4.54
N LEU A 201 2.81 -8.67 -5.61
CA LEU A 201 2.66 -8.08 -6.93
C LEU A 201 1.21 -7.68 -7.19
N HIS A 202 0.92 -6.43 -6.90
CA HIS A 202 -0.39 -5.84 -7.16
C HIS A 202 -0.53 -5.46 -8.64
N LEU A 203 -1.66 -5.82 -9.24
CA LEU A 203 -1.97 -5.54 -10.64
C LEU A 203 -3.35 -4.88 -10.70
N LEU A 204 -3.42 -3.56 -10.90
CA LEU A 204 -4.70 -2.84 -11.04
C LEU A 204 -5.06 -2.64 -12.52
N LEU A 205 -6.29 -3.02 -12.87
CA LEU A 205 -6.78 -3.15 -14.25
C LEU A 205 -8.05 -2.32 -14.50
N HIS A 206 -8.05 -0.99 -14.29
CA HIS A 206 -9.04 -0.03 -14.82
C HIS A 206 -8.62 1.43 -14.51
N VAL A 207 -9.39 2.43 -14.97
CA VAL A 207 -9.16 3.90 -15.04
C VAL A 207 -7.89 4.44 -14.34
N GLY A 208 -7.00 5.00 -15.15
CA GLY A 208 -5.65 5.43 -14.75
C GLY A 208 -5.56 6.74 -13.95
N PHE A 209 -4.39 7.38 -14.04
CA PHE A 209 -3.96 8.55 -13.26
C PHE A 209 -4.94 9.74 -13.21
N GLN A 210 -5.89 9.83 -14.13
CA GLN A 210 -6.91 10.89 -14.09
C GLN A 210 -7.89 10.73 -12.91
N ARG A 211 -8.25 9.49 -12.53
CA ARG A 211 -9.25 9.22 -11.49
C ARG A 211 -8.62 9.09 -10.10
N ILE A 212 -7.42 8.51 -10.04
CA ILE A 212 -6.71 8.17 -8.81
C ILE A 212 -5.33 8.84 -8.73
N GLY A 213 -5.14 9.98 -9.39
CA GLY A 213 -3.82 10.62 -9.55
C GLY A 213 -3.12 11.02 -8.25
N ASP A 214 -3.88 11.57 -7.30
CA ASP A 214 -3.33 11.95 -5.98
C ASP A 214 -2.88 10.72 -5.18
N LEU A 215 -3.64 9.62 -5.32
CA LEU A 215 -3.26 8.33 -4.72
C LEU A 215 -2.02 7.73 -5.39
N CYS A 216 -1.88 7.86 -6.72
CA CYS A 216 -0.66 7.45 -7.40
C CYS A 216 0.56 8.28 -6.96
N TRP A 217 0.35 9.57 -6.68
CA TRP A 217 1.40 10.45 -6.14
C TRP A 217 1.79 10.02 -4.73
N GLN A 218 0.81 9.79 -3.85
CA GLN A 218 1.03 9.25 -2.50
C GLN A 218 1.73 7.88 -2.53
N ALA A 219 1.35 7.00 -3.46
CA ALA A 219 2.01 5.70 -3.63
C ALA A 219 3.50 5.86 -3.99
N GLY A 220 3.85 6.88 -4.78
CA GLY A 220 5.23 7.26 -5.05
C GLY A 220 5.98 7.69 -3.78
N ASP A 221 5.36 8.53 -2.94
CA ASP A 221 5.94 8.96 -1.66
C ASP A 221 6.16 7.78 -0.70
N GLN A 222 5.19 6.85 -0.65
CA GLN A 222 5.26 5.62 0.15
C GLN A 222 6.27 4.58 -0.39
N GLN A 223 6.86 4.81 -1.57
CA GLN A 223 7.77 3.90 -2.28
C GLN A 223 7.11 2.58 -2.70
N ALA A 224 5.92 2.68 -3.29
CA ALA A 224 5.18 1.52 -3.75
C ALA A 224 5.91 0.69 -4.80
N ARG A 225 5.84 -0.64 -4.66
CA ARG A 225 6.41 -1.62 -5.60
C ARG A 225 5.29 -2.51 -6.13
N GLY A 226 4.89 -2.31 -7.38
CA GLY A 226 3.79 -3.05 -8.03
C GLY A 226 3.61 -2.65 -9.49
N PHE A 227 2.59 -3.21 -10.15
CA PHE A 227 2.27 -2.92 -11.55
C PHE A 227 0.87 -2.27 -11.67
N LEU A 228 0.82 -1.09 -12.27
CA LEU A 228 -0.43 -0.48 -12.71
C LEU A 228 -0.61 -0.79 -14.21
N VAL A 229 -1.65 -1.54 -14.57
CA VAL A 229 -1.84 -2.01 -15.95
C VAL A 229 -3.08 -1.36 -16.53
N GLY A 230 -2.86 -0.30 -17.32
CA GLY A 230 -3.93 0.36 -18.06
C GLY A 230 -4.42 -0.51 -19.21
N VAL A 231 -5.55 -1.19 -19.03
CA VAL A 231 -6.17 -1.98 -20.10
C VAL A 231 -7.39 -1.24 -20.63
N LEU A 232 -7.45 -1.12 -21.95
CA LEU A 232 -8.64 -0.64 -22.65
C LEU A 232 -9.49 -1.84 -23.08
N PRO A 233 -10.82 -1.70 -23.13
CA PRO A 233 -11.66 -2.67 -23.82
C PRO A 233 -11.11 -2.85 -25.24
N VAL A 234 -11.01 -4.11 -25.70
CA VAL A 234 -10.71 -4.38 -27.10
C VAL A 234 -11.88 -3.85 -27.92
N VAL A 235 -11.77 -2.60 -28.38
CA VAL A 235 -12.63 -2.07 -29.43
C VAL A 235 -12.17 -2.79 -30.70
N ARG A 236 -12.77 -3.95 -30.99
CA ARG A 236 -12.72 -4.50 -32.35
C ARG A 236 -13.32 -3.43 -33.26
N ARG A 237 -12.47 -2.75 -34.02
CA ARG A 237 -12.89 -2.14 -35.28
C ARG A 237 -12.99 -3.20 -36.34
#